data_AF-A0A7C0X2N5-F1
#
_entry.id   AF-A0A7C0X2N5-F1
#
_cell.length_a   1.000
_cell.length_b   1.000
_cell.length_c   1.000
_cell.angle_alpha   90.00
_cell.angle_beta   90.00
_cell.angle_gamma   90.00
#
_symmetry.space_group_name_H-M   'P 1'
#
loop_
_entity.id
_entity.type
_entity.pdbx_description
1 polymer ?
#
loop_
_entity_poly.entity_id
_entity_poly.type
_entity_poly.pdbx_seq_one_letter_code
_entity_poly.pdbx_strand_id
1 'polypeptide(L)'
;NTARKVARYIIENHDKRKSWLGVYLIPVTESIAYVMEFKNEGGLLIAEVVVDSPAYNAGLRSGDVIVSFDGKKVHKTEEFDRVVFSHRAGDEVELTIRRAGKKMTGKIRLGSPPEGEAGR
;
A
#
# COMPACT_ATOMS: atom_id res chain seq x y z
N ASN A 1 -20.23 17.91 -29.20
CA ASN A 1 -18.81 18.05 -28.81
C ASN A 1 -18.37 16.82 -28.03
N THR A 2 -17.89 15.80 -28.74
CA THR A 2 -17.49 14.49 -28.22
C THR A 2 -16.20 14.55 -27.41
N ALA A 3 -15.28 15.46 -27.78
CA ALA A 3 -14.01 15.67 -27.09
C ALA A 3 -14.18 16.06 -25.60
N ARG A 4 -15.19 16.88 -25.28
CA ARG A 4 -15.47 17.30 -23.90
C ARG A 4 -16.07 16.18 -23.03
N LYS A 5 -16.81 15.25 -23.63
CA LYS A 5 -17.36 14.06 -22.95
C LYS A 5 -16.27 13.03 -22.67
N VAL A 6 -15.36 12.83 -23.63
CA VAL A 6 -14.19 11.95 -23.46
C VAL A 6 -13.23 12.52 -22.41
N ALA A 7 -12.92 13.81 -22.46
CA ALA A 7 -12.08 14.46 -21.46
C ALA A 7 -12.68 14.37 -20.05
N ARG A 8 -13.99 14.55 -19.90
CA ARG A 8 -14.69 14.42 -18.61
C ARG A 8 -14.71 12.97 -18.11
N TYR A 9 -14.96 12.01 -19.00
CA TYR A 9 -14.87 10.58 -18.69
C TYR A 9 -13.47 10.17 -18.25
N ILE A 10 -12.42 10.72 -18.88
CA ILE A 10 -11.04 10.49 -18.47
C ILE A 10 -10.80 11.13 -17.10
N ILE A 11 -11.14 12.39 -16.87
CA ILE A 11 -10.89 13.05 -15.58
C ILE A 11 -11.67 12.37 -14.43
N GLU A 12 -12.95 12.03 -14.63
CA GLU A 12 -13.81 11.42 -13.60
C GLU A 12 -13.53 9.93 -13.35
N ASN A 13 -13.05 9.16 -14.34
CA ASN A 13 -12.78 7.72 -14.20
C ASN A 13 -11.29 7.34 -14.18
N HIS A 14 -10.39 8.28 -14.45
CA HIS A 14 -8.95 8.03 -14.31
C HIS A 14 -8.56 7.93 -12.84
N ASP A 15 -9.22 8.69 -11.95
CA ASP A 15 -8.93 8.67 -10.52
C ASP A 15 -9.51 7.43 -9.81
N LYS A 16 -10.69 6.97 -10.24
CA LYS A 16 -11.35 5.76 -9.69
C LYS A 16 -10.63 4.45 -10.01
N ARG A 17 -9.68 4.46 -10.95
CA ARG A 17 -8.87 3.27 -11.29
C ARG A 17 -7.60 3.15 -10.46
N LYS A 18 -7.18 4.20 -9.76
CA LYS A 18 -6.00 4.11 -8.89
C LYS A 18 -6.32 3.17 -7.74
N SER A 19 -5.53 2.12 -7.64
CA SER A 19 -5.47 1.26 -6.48
C SER A 19 -4.86 2.03 -5.30
N TRP A 20 -5.40 1.77 -4.11
CA TRP A 20 -5.00 2.41 -2.88
C TRP A 20 -5.13 1.43 -1.73
N LEU A 21 -4.14 1.44 -0.84
CA LEU A 21 -4.13 0.62 0.37
C LEU A 21 -4.49 1.43 1.62
N GLY A 22 -4.17 2.74 1.64
CA GLY A 22 -4.37 3.63 2.79
C GLY A 22 -3.38 3.42 3.92
N VAL A 23 -2.09 3.40 3.58
CA VAL A 23 -0.98 3.32 4.54
C VAL A 23 0.04 4.40 4.26
N TYR A 24 0.65 4.92 5.31
CA TYR A 24 1.85 5.75 5.22
C TYR A 24 3.06 4.90 5.55
N LEU A 25 4.01 4.86 4.63
CA LEU A 25 5.13 3.93 4.65
C LEU A 25 6.45 4.68 4.81
N ILE A 26 7.33 4.12 5.64
CA ILE A 26 8.71 4.60 5.81
C ILE A 26 9.66 3.43 5.53
N PRO A 27 10.68 3.59 4.67
CA PRO A 27 11.69 2.57 4.46
C PRO A 27 12.38 2.17 5.77
N VAL A 28 12.47 0.86 6.02
CA VAL A 28 13.22 0.36 7.17
C VAL A 28 14.71 0.48 6.88
N THR A 29 15.36 1.46 7.51
CA THR A 29 16.81 1.60 7.51
C THR A 29 17.48 0.56 8.42
N GLU A 30 18.80 0.40 8.30
CA GLU A 30 19.56 -0.49 9.20
C GLU A 30 19.37 -0.14 10.68
N SER A 31 19.31 1.16 11.01
CA SER A 31 19.06 1.63 12.37
C SER A 31 17.67 1.25 12.89
N ILE A 32 16.62 1.37 12.06
CA ILE A 32 15.26 0.94 12.41
C ILE A 32 15.22 -0.58 12.57
N ALA A 33 15.84 -1.31 11.63
CA ALA A 33 15.89 -2.77 11.68
C ALA A 33 16.58 -3.28 12.96
N TYR A 34 17.70 -2.65 13.37
CA TYR A 34 18.42 -2.99 14.58
C TYR A 34 17.55 -2.84 15.84
N VAL A 35 16.86 -1.71 16.00
CA VAL A 35 15.97 -1.45 17.15
C VAL A 35 14.78 -2.39 17.18
N MET A 36 14.27 -2.81 16.02
CA MET A 36 13.14 -3.73 15.90
C MET A 36 13.53 -5.22 15.97
N GLU A 37 14.80 -5.54 16.26
CA GLU A 37 15.38 -6.90 16.17
C GLU A 37 15.06 -7.60 14.83
N PHE A 38 14.98 -6.78 13.79
CA PHE A 38 14.58 -7.16 12.46
C PHE A 38 15.81 -7.63 11.71
N LYS A 39 15.95 -8.95 11.49
CA LYS A 39 17.12 -9.56 10.84
C LYS A 39 17.24 -9.18 9.36
N ASN A 40 17.66 -7.95 9.05
CA ASN A 40 18.10 -7.48 7.72
C ASN A 40 17.25 -7.90 6.50
N GLU A 41 15.98 -8.22 6.68
CA GLU A 41 15.11 -8.57 5.54
C GLU A 41 14.65 -7.33 4.77
N GLY A 42 14.94 -6.13 5.29
CA GLY A 42 14.40 -4.86 4.79
C GLY A 42 12.87 -4.83 4.78
N GLY A 43 12.30 -3.75 4.27
CA GLY A 43 10.84 -3.61 4.23
C GLY A 43 10.39 -2.18 4.35
N LEU A 44 9.07 -2.02 4.37
CA LEU A 44 8.42 -0.75 4.60
C LEU A 44 7.65 -0.79 5.91
N LEU A 45 8.07 0.04 6.87
CA LEU A 45 7.36 0.23 8.12
C LEU A 45 6.07 1.00 7.85
N ILE A 46 4.95 0.46 8.34
CA ILE A 46 3.68 1.18 8.41
C ILE A 46 3.81 2.18 9.56
N ALA A 47 3.96 3.46 9.22
CA ALA A 47 3.94 4.55 10.18
C ALA A 47 2.52 4.82 10.67
N GLU A 48 1.57 4.83 9.74
CA GLU A 48 0.17 5.12 10.02
C GLU A 48 -0.75 4.38 9.04
N VAL A 49 -1.95 4.04 9.50
CA VAL A 49 -3.01 3.41 8.71
C VAL A 49 -4.19 4.37 8.67
N VAL A 50 -4.64 4.71 7.47
CA VAL A 50 -5.79 5.60 7.27
C VAL A 50 -7.06 4.88 7.74
N VAL A 51 -7.88 5.53 8.56
CA VAL A 51 -9.15 4.96 9.05
C VAL A 51 -10.08 4.65 7.87
N ASP A 52 -10.83 3.55 7.98
CA ASP A 52 -11.74 3.03 6.95
C ASP A 52 -11.08 2.65 5.61
N SER A 53 -9.74 2.65 5.55
CA SER A 53 -9.00 2.20 4.39
C SER A 53 -9.01 0.67 4.22
N PRO A 54 -8.64 0.16 3.04
CA PRO A 54 -8.35 -1.26 2.83
C PRO A 54 -7.41 -1.87 3.88
N ALA A 55 -6.33 -1.16 4.22
CA ALA A 55 -5.37 -1.58 5.23
C ALA A 55 -6.01 -1.67 6.61
N TYR A 56 -6.83 -0.68 6.98
CA TYR A 56 -7.56 -0.68 8.25
C TYR A 56 -8.51 -1.87 8.34
N ASN A 57 -9.30 -2.10 7.30
CA ASN A 57 -10.27 -3.19 7.22
C ASN A 57 -9.60 -4.57 7.23
N ALA A 58 -8.36 -4.68 6.72
CA ALA A 58 -7.55 -5.89 6.81
C ALA A 58 -6.84 -6.07 8.17
N GLY A 59 -6.98 -5.11 9.09
CA GLY A 59 -6.38 -5.16 10.43
C GLY A 59 -4.88 -4.87 10.46
N LEU A 60 -4.35 -4.18 9.44
CA LEU A 60 -2.99 -3.61 9.47
C LEU A 60 -2.91 -2.52 10.54
N ARG A 61 -1.72 -2.33 11.10
CA ARG A 61 -1.48 -1.39 12.19
C ARG A 61 -0.14 -0.69 12.02
N SER A 62 -0.02 0.48 12.63
CA SER A 62 1.27 1.15 12.81
C SER A 62 2.24 0.21 13.54
N GLY A 63 3.49 0.15 13.07
CA GLY A 63 4.50 -0.76 13.60
C GLY A 63 4.62 -2.10 12.85
N ASP A 64 3.70 -2.40 11.93
CA ASP A 64 3.86 -3.52 11.01
C ASP A 64 4.93 -3.21 9.97
N VAL A 65 5.70 -4.21 9.57
CA VAL A 65 6.66 -4.07 8.47
C VAL A 65 6.17 -4.89 7.28
N ILE A 66 5.88 -4.23 6.17
CA ILE A 66 5.58 -4.89 4.90
C ILE A 66 6.91 -5.41 4.33
N VAL A 67 6.97 -6.72 4.09
CA VAL A 67 8.15 -7.40 3.52
C VAL A 67 7.92 -7.84 2.08
N SER A 68 6.68 -8.17 1.72
CA SER A 68 6.31 -8.44 0.34
C SER A 68 4.90 -7.98 0.02
N PHE A 69 4.71 -7.64 -1.25
CA PHE A 69 3.43 -7.27 -1.83
C PHE A 69 3.30 -7.97 -3.18
N ASP A 70 2.22 -8.74 -3.35
CA ASP A 70 1.94 -9.60 -4.51
C ASP A 70 3.13 -10.51 -4.88
N GLY A 71 3.70 -11.19 -3.87
CA GLY A 71 4.88 -12.05 -4.03
C GLY A 71 6.21 -11.31 -4.31
N LYS A 72 6.19 -9.98 -4.48
CA LYS A 72 7.39 -9.17 -4.72
C LYS A 72 7.89 -8.57 -3.42
N LYS A 73 9.19 -8.72 -3.14
CA LYS A 73 9.82 -8.04 -2.01
C LYS A 73 9.82 -6.53 -2.25
N VAL A 74 9.47 -5.78 -1.20
CA VAL A 74 9.44 -4.32 -1.25
C VAL A 74 10.39 -3.78 -0.20
N HIS A 75 11.37 -3.00 -0.63
CA HIS A 75 12.35 -2.38 0.25
C HIS A 75 12.26 -0.85 0.21
N LYS A 76 11.73 -0.30 -0.88
CA LYS A 76 11.56 1.13 -1.10
C LYS A 76 10.10 1.47 -1.40
N THR A 77 9.69 2.67 -1.02
CA THR A 77 8.32 3.15 -1.25
C THR A 77 7.97 3.16 -2.73
N GLU A 78 8.91 3.52 -3.60
CA GLU A 78 8.65 3.57 -5.05
C GLU A 78 8.45 2.17 -5.64
N GLU A 79 9.04 1.13 -5.05
CA GLU A 79 8.79 -0.26 -5.46
C GLU A 79 7.37 -0.67 -5.10
N PHE A 80 6.95 -0.37 -3.87
CA PHE A 80 5.61 -0.63 -3.39
C PHE A 80 4.56 0.11 -4.23
N ASP A 81 4.75 1.41 -4.47
CA ASP A 81 3.83 2.22 -5.28
C ASP A 81 3.68 1.67 -6.70
N ARG A 82 4.79 1.25 -7.33
CA ARG A 82 4.75 0.60 -8.64
C ARG A 82 3.94 -0.68 -8.65
N VAL A 83 4.06 -1.52 -7.62
CA VAL A 83 3.28 -2.75 -7.55
C VAL A 83 1.81 -2.43 -7.28
N VAL A 84 1.50 -1.57 -6.31
CA VAL A 84 0.13 -1.13 -6.04
C VAL A 84 -0.52 -0.59 -7.30
N PHE A 85 0.09 0.40 -7.98
CA PHE A 85 -0.46 1.03 -9.18
C PHE A 85 -0.51 0.11 -10.42
N SER A 86 0.13 -1.06 -10.37
CA SER A 86 -0.05 -2.09 -11.40
C SER A 86 -1.38 -2.84 -11.27
N HIS A 87 -2.04 -2.73 -10.12
CA HIS A 87 -3.37 -3.28 -9.86
C HIS A 87 -4.47 -2.22 -9.97
N ARG A 88 -5.71 -2.68 -10.00
CA ARG A 88 -6.90 -1.83 -9.98
C ARG A 88 -7.55 -1.84 -8.60
N ALA A 89 -8.28 -0.77 -8.30
CA ALA A 89 -9.21 -0.79 -7.19
C ALA A 89 -10.17 -1.98 -7.32
N GLY A 90 -10.33 -2.75 -6.25
CA GLY A 90 -11.13 -3.96 -6.18
C GLY A 90 -10.33 -5.27 -6.33
N ASP A 91 -9.08 -5.22 -6.79
CA ASP A 91 -8.23 -6.40 -6.92
C ASP A 91 -7.82 -6.94 -5.54
N GLU A 92 -7.76 -8.26 -5.40
CA GLU A 92 -7.18 -8.92 -4.23
C GLU A 92 -5.71 -9.24 -4.50
N VAL A 93 -4.85 -8.83 -3.56
CA VAL A 93 -3.41 -9.02 -3.62
C VAL A 93 -2.89 -9.66 -2.35
N GLU A 94 -1.83 -10.45 -2.46
CA GLU A 94 -1.18 -11.06 -1.31
C GLU A 94 -0.24 -10.06 -0.64
N LEU A 95 -0.40 -9.84 0.66
CA LEU A 95 0.45 -8.99 1.46
C LEU A 95 1.13 -9.83 2.53
N THR A 96 2.46 -9.77 2.59
CA THR A 96 3.22 -10.33 3.70
C THR A 96 3.74 -9.21 4.57
N ILE A 97 3.32 -9.24 5.84
CA ILE A 97 3.79 -8.34 6.89
C ILE A 97 4.58 -9.10 7.94
N ARG A 98 5.27 -8.34 8.77
CA ARG A 98 5.89 -8.82 9.99
C ARG A 98 5.45 -7.94 11.15
N ARG A 99 4.88 -8.57 12.17
CA ARG A 99 4.39 -7.94 13.40
C ARG A 99 5.00 -8.64 14.60
N ALA A 100 5.66 -7.88 15.47
CA ALA A 100 6.34 -8.40 16.67
C ALA A 100 7.22 -9.64 16.38
N GLY A 101 8.00 -9.60 15.30
CA GLY A 101 8.90 -10.69 14.91
C GLY A 101 8.24 -11.89 14.22
N LYS A 102 6.91 -11.94 14.08
CA LYS A 102 6.20 -13.01 13.36
C LYS A 102 5.82 -12.56 11.94
N LYS A 103 6.11 -13.39 10.94
CA LYS A 103 5.62 -13.19 9.57
C LYS A 103 4.15 -13.59 9.48
N MET A 104 3.35 -12.76 8.84
CA MET A 104 1.93 -12.98 8.59
C MET A 104 1.67 -12.67 7.12
N THR A 105 1.03 -13.60 6.42
CA THR A 105 0.62 -13.41 5.03
C THR A 105 -0.90 -13.43 4.97
N GLY A 106 -1.48 -12.47 4.25
CA GLY A 106 -2.92 -12.35 4.09
C GLY A 106 -3.27 -11.75 2.73
N LYS A 107 -4.50 -11.98 2.29
CA LYS A 107 -5.04 -11.32 1.10
C LYS A 107 -5.71 -10.02 1.51
N ILE A 108 -5.44 -8.95 0.78
CA ILE A 108 -6.04 -7.64 0.98
C ILE A 108 -6.67 -7.18 -0.33
N ARG A 109 -7.86 -6.61 -0.24
CA ARG A 109 -8.57 -6.05 -1.39
C ARG A 109 -8.27 -4.57 -1.50
N LEU A 110 -7.73 -4.15 -2.64
CA LEU A 110 -7.39 -2.74 -2.89
C LEU A 110 -8.64 -1.89 -3.05
N GLY A 111 -8.57 -0.65 -2.56
CA GLY A 111 -9.64 0.34 -2.68
C GLY A 111 -9.29 1.43 -3.68
N SER A 112 -10.20 2.38 -3.86
CA SER A 112 -9.90 3.66 -4.49
C SER A 112 -9.56 4.68 -3.41
N PRO A 113 -8.59 5.59 -3.62
CA PRO A 113 -8.31 6.65 -2.66
C PRO A 113 -9.51 7.60 -2.54
N PRO A 114 -9.83 8.09 -1.32
CA PRO A 114 -10.81 9.15 -1.16
C PRO A 114 -10.32 10.46 -1.80
N GLU A 115 -11.28 11.35 -2.08
CA GLU A 115 -10.99 12.69 -2.61
C GLU A 115 -10.08 13.45 -1.62
N GLY A 116 -8.83 13.72 -2.02
CA GLY A 116 -7.79 14.34 -1.17
C GLY A 116 -6.56 13.46 -0.89
N GLU A 117 -6.66 12.14 -1.03
CA GLU A 117 -5.53 11.20 -0.84
C GLU A 117 -4.93 10.73 -2.17
N ALA A 118 -5.58 10.99 -3.31
CA ALA A 118 -5.18 10.50 -4.63
C ALA A 118 -3.89 11.12 -5.22
N GLY A 119 -3.26 12.07 -4.52
CA GLY A 119 -2.11 12.85 -5.00
C GLY A 119 -1.11 13.24 -3.91
N ARG A 120 -1.10 12.53 -2.78
CA ARG A 120 -0.10 12.69 -1.72
C ARG A 120 1.06 11.70 -1.89
#